data_AF-A0A9E6F0Y2-F1
#
_entry.id   AF-A0A9E6F0Y2-F1
#
_cell.length_a   1.000
_cell.length_b   1.000
_cell.length_c   1.000
_cell.angle_alpha   90.00
_cell.angle_beta   90.00
_cell.angle_gamma   90.00
#
_symmetry.space_group_name_H-M   'P 1'
#
loop_
_entity.id
_entity.type
_entity.pdbx_description
1 polymer ?
#
loop_
_entity_poly.entity_id
_entity_poly.type
_entity_poly.pdbx_seq_one_letter_code
_entity_poly.pdbx_strand_id
1 'polypeptide(L)'
;MSIIKPFKGLRPPTEIVKEIASRPYDVLNSEEARAEAGEKSLLHITKPEIDFPKGTDEHSIEVYEKAVENFKKWQKNGWLVPENKEMYYVYAQTMDGR
;
A
#
# COMPACT_ATOMS: atom_id res chain seq x y z
N MET A 1 27.17 19.21 3.64
CA MET A 1 25.88 19.55 4.28
C MET A 1 24.79 18.83 3.50
N SER A 2 24.00 17.99 4.17
CA SER A 2 22.97 17.18 3.50
C SER A 2 21.78 18.07 3.12
N ILE A 3 21.29 17.95 1.87
CA ILE A 3 20.07 18.62 1.41
C ILE A 3 18.94 17.60 1.50
N ILE A 4 17.95 17.86 2.36
CA ILE A 4 16.73 17.06 2.43
C ILE A 4 15.69 17.77 1.57
N LYS A 5 15.22 17.14 0.49
CA LYS A 5 14.25 17.73 -0.43
C LYS A 5 12.83 17.25 -0.07
N PRO A 6 11.87 18.16 0.20
CA PRO A 6 10.49 17.76 0.44
C PRO A 6 9.84 17.31 -0.88
N PHE A 7 8.73 16.59 -0.80
CA PHE A 7 8.01 16.12 -1.98
C PHE A 7 6.51 16.04 -1.70
N LYS A 8 5.72 15.99 -2.77
CA LYS A 8 4.28 15.71 -2.68
C LYS A 8 4.08 14.21 -2.56
N GLY A 9 3.87 13.72 -1.34
CA GLY A 9 3.55 12.33 -1.11
C GLY A 9 2.14 12.00 -1.59
N LEU A 10 1.93 10.72 -1.87
CA LEU A 10 0.64 10.14 -2.18
C LEU A 10 0.15 9.40 -0.93
N ARG A 11 -0.96 9.85 -0.34
CA ARG A 11 -1.42 9.33 0.95
C ARG A 11 -2.92 9.06 0.97
N PRO A 12 -3.40 8.17 1.85
CA PRO A 12 -4.83 8.01 2.04
C PRO A 12 -5.48 9.20 2.76
N PRO A 13 -6.76 9.47 2.50
CA PRO A 13 -7.60 10.27 3.38
C PRO A 13 -7.66 9.68 4.80
N THR A 14 -7.70 10.56 5.80
CA THR A 14 -7.63 10.17 7.22
C THR A 14 -8.81 9.28 7.63
N GLU A 15 -9.96 9.47 6.99
CA GLU A 15 -11.23 8.83 7.31
C GLU A 15 -11.21 7.33 6.99
N ILE A 16 -10.39 6.91 6.01
CA ILE A 16 -10.34 5.54 5.50
C ILE A 16 -8.99 4.86 5.78
N VAL A 17 -8.06 5.52 6.47
CA VAL A 17 -6.70 5.00 6.71
C VAL A 17 -6.70 3.63 7.40
N LYS A 18 -7.68 3.38 8.28
CA LYS A 18 -7.81 2.09 8.99
C LYS A 18 -8.24 0.94 8.08
N GLU A 19 -8.98 1.23 7.01
CA GLU A 19 -9.38 0.23 6.02
C GLU A 19 -8.25 -0.07 5.02
N ILE A 20 -7.33 0.89 4.86
CA ILE A 20 -6.20 0.81 3.93
C ILE A 20 -4.97 0.16 4.55
N ALA A 21 -4.71 0.46 5.83
CA ALA A 21 -3.57 -0.05 6.54
C ALA A 21 -3.58 -1.59 6.53
N SER A 22 -2.46 -2.17 6.10
CA SER A 22 -2.21 -3.61 6.15
C SER A 22 -0.92 -3.89 6.90
N ARG A 23 -0.74 -5.14 7.32
CA ARG A 23 0.59 -5.58 7.76
C ARG A 23 1.62 -5.44 6.62
N PRO A 24 2.91 -5.34 6.95
CA PRO A 24 3.99 -5.40 5.96
C PRO A 24 3.89 -6.67 5.10
N TYR A 25 4.23 -6.55 3.81
CA TYR A 25 4.08 -7.65 2.85
C TYR A 25 5.02 -8.84 3.14
N ASP A 26 6.14 -8.61 3.80
CA ASP A 26 7.17 -9.59 4.16
C ASP A 26 6.80 -10.44 5.39
N VAL A 27 5.79 -10.02 6.17
CA VAL A 27 5.32 -10.77 7.34
C VAL A 27 4.04 -11.58 7.08
N LEU A 28 3.59 -11.64 5.82
CA LEU A 28 2.40 -12.35 5.38
C LEU A 28 2.74 -13.28 4.22
N ASN A 29 2.17 -14.48 4.21
CA ASN A 29 2.08 -15.28 2.99
C ASN A 29 0.81 -14.92 2.19
N SER A 30 0.70 -15.38 0.94
CA SER A 30 -0.42 -15.03 0.05
C SER A 30 -1.78 -15.57 0.52
N GLU A 31 -1.81 -16.62 1.34
CA GLU A 31 -3.06 -17.13 1.92
C GLU A 31 -3.55 -16.23 3.06
N GLU A 32 -2.65 -15.82 3.96
CA GLU A 32 -2.94 -14.88 5.03
C GLU A 32 -3.36 -13.52 4.47
N ALA A 33 -2.62 -13.02 3.47
CA ALA A 33 -2.93 -11.76 2.82
C ALA A 33 -4.32 -11.77 2.17
N ARG A 34 -4.71 -12.89 1.52
CA ARG A 34 -6.05 -13.06 0.96
C ARG A 34 -7.15 -13.07 2.03
N ALA A 35 -6.87 -13.65 3.21
CA ALA A 35 -7.84 -13.68 4.31
C ALA A 35 -7.99 -12.32 4.99
N GLU A 36 -6.91 -11.52 5.06
CA GLU A 36 -6.88 -10.20 5.70
C GLU A 36 -7.36 -9.07 4.76
N ALA A 37 -7.19 -9.22 3.44
CA ALA A 37 -7.49 -8.17 2.48
C ALA A 37 -9.01 -7.89 2.36
N GLY A 38 -9.44 -6.79 2.96
CA GLY A 38 -10.70 -6.13 2.62
C GLY A 38 -10.60 -5.30 1.33
N GLU A 39 -11.72 -4.76 0.86
CA GLU A 39 -11.82 -4.03 -0.42
C GLU A 39 -10.77 -2.92 -0.63
N LYS A 40 -10.44 -2.20 0.44
CA LYS A 40 -9.49 -1.08 0.43
C LYS A 40 -8.10 -1.46 0.93
N SER A 41 -7.77 -2.73 1.11
CA SER A 41 -6.49 -3.14 1.71
C SER A 41 -5.29 -2.92 0.78
N LEU A 42 -4.20 -2.34 1.30
CA LEU A 42 -2.97 -2.07 0.54
C LEU A 42 -2.31 -3.36 -0.01
N LEU A 43 -2.72 -4.53 0.49
CA LEU A 43 -2.33 -5.83 -0.02
C LEU A 43 -2.71 -6.03 -1.49
N HIS A 44 -3.77 -5.40 -2.00
CA HIS A 44 -4.09 -5.46 -3.43
C HIS A 44 -3.00 -4.83 -4.32
N ILE A 45 -2.12 -4.00 -3.76
CA ILE A 45 -1.00 -3.38 -4.50
C ILE A 45 0.33 -4.05 -4.14
N THR A 46 0.53 -4.39 -2.87
CA THR A 46 1.81 -4.93 -2.36
C THR A 46 1.91 -6.45 -2.41
N LYS A 47 0.77 -7.14 -2.47
CA LYS A 47 0.60 -8.58 -2.72
C LYS A 47 -0.49 -8.84 -3.77
N PRO A 48 -0.31 -8.34 -5.01
CA PRO A 48 -1.34 -8.39 -6.05
C PRO A 48 -1.71 -9.82 -6.45
N GLU A 49 -0.90 -10.83 -6.13
CA GLU A 49 -1.22 -12.24 -6.36
C GLU A 49 -2.49 -12.71 -5.64
N ILE A 50 -2.94 -12.00 -4.60
CA ILE A 50 -4.20 -12.31 -3.90
C ILE A 50 -5.45 -12.06 -4.75
N ASP A 51 -5.32 -11.33 -5.86
CA ASP A 51 -6.42 -11.07 -6.80
C ASP A 51 -6.54 -12.16 -7.89
N PHE A 52 -5.60 -13.12 -7.93
CA PHE A 52 -5.56 -14.21 -8.91
C PHE A 52 -5.87 -15.56 -8.28
N PRO A 53 -6.23 -16.62 -9.03
CA PRO A 53 -6.41 -17.94 -8.45
C PRO A 53 -5.23 -18.41 -7.58
N LYS A 54 -5.49 -19.26 -6.59
CA LYS A 54 -4.42 -19.82 -5.76
C LYS A 54 -3.40 -20.57 -6.63
N GLY A 55 -2.11 -20.37 -6.35
CA GLY A 55 -1.01 -20.97 -7.09
C GLY A 55 -0.51 -20.15 -8.28
N THR A 56 -1.08 -18.97 -8.55
CA THR A 56 -0.47 -18.01 -9.47
C THR A 56 0.91 -17.59 -8.97
N ASP A 57 1.88 -17.56 -9.88
CA ASP A 57 3.25 -17.09 -9.61
C ASP A 57 3.23 -15.59 -9.29
N GLU A 58 3.69 -15.22 -8.08
CA GLU A 58 3.75 -13.84 -7.61
C GLU A 58 4.74 -12.96 -8.39
N HIS A 59 5.62 -13.58 -9.19
CA HIS A 59 6.58 -12.88 -10.03
C HIS A 59 6.16 -12.82 -11.51
N SER A 60 4.95 -13.27 -11.84
CA SER A 60 4.44 -13.19 -13.21
C SER A 60 4.21 -11.74 -13.64
N ILE A 61 4.31 -11.49 -14.95
CA ILE A 61 4.09 -10.13 -15.49
C ILE A 61 2.67 -9.64 -15.21
N GLU A 62 1.69 -10.54 -15.26
CA GLU A 62 0.27 -10.26 -15.01
C GLU A 62 0.05 -9.80 -13.57
N VAL A 63 0.79 -10.35 -12.60
CA VAL A 63 0.74 -9.94 -11.19
C VAL A 63 1.29 -8.51 -11.02
N TYR A 64 2.42 -8.18 -11.68
CA TYR A 64 2.94 -6.81 -11.67
C TYR A 64 2.00 -5.81 -12.36
N GLU A 65 1.42 -6.20 -13.49
CA GLU A 65 0.42 -5.38 -14.20
C GLU A 65 -0.81 -5.12 -13.32
N LYS A 66 -1.23 -6.13 -12.54
CA LYS A 66 -2.33 -5.97 -11.58
C LYS A 66 -2.00 -4.98 -10.47
N ALA A 67 -0.76 -4.98 -9.97
CA ALA A 67 -0.29 -3.99 -9.01
C ALA A 67 -0.48 -2.56 -9.55
N VAL A 68 -0.08 -2.34 -10.82
CA VAL A 68 -0.20 -1.04 -11.49
C VAL A 68 -1.66 -0.66 -11.74
N GLU A 69 -2.49 -1.62 -12.15
CA GLU A 69 -3.93 -1.42 -12.34
C GLU A 69 -4.60 -0.99 -11.03
N ASN A 70 -4.35 -1.72 -9.95
CA ASN A 70 -4.88 -1.44 -8.63
C ASN A 70 -4.40 -0.07 -8.12
N PHE A 71 -3.11 0.24 -8.26
CA PHE A 71 -2.55 1.54 -7.88
C PHE A 71 -3.22 2.72 -8.62
N LYS A 72 -3.53 2.58 -9.91
CA LYS A 72 -4.28 3.59 -10.68
C LYS A 72 -5.73 3.68 -10.23
N LYS A 73 -6.39 2.54 -9.99
CA LYS A 73 -7.76 2.47 -9.48
C LYS A 73 -7.89 3.18 -8.14
N TRP A 74 -6.93 2.99 -7.25
CA TRP A 74 -6.88 3.61 -5.93
C TRP A 74 -6.79 5.14 -6.00
N GLN A 75 -5.95 5.66 -6.90
CA GLN A 75 -5.89 7.11 -7.16
C GLN A 75 -7.21 7.64 -7.71
N LYS A 76 -7.83 6.94 -8.66
CA LYS A 76 -9.14 7.31 -9.23
C LYS A 76 -10.26 7.30 -8.19
N ASN A 77 -10.22 6.35 -7.26
CA ASN A 77 -11.20 6.21 -6.18
C ASN A 77 -10.98 7.22 -5.04
N GLY A 78 -9.90 8.02 -5.09
CA GLY A 78 -9.55 8.94 -4.02
C GLY A 78 -9.02 8.26 -2.75
N TRP A 79 -8.63 6.98 -2.85
CA TRP A 79 -8.02 6.26 -1.73
C TRP A 79 -6.55 6.57 -1.54
N LEU A 80 -5.93 7.10 -2.59
CA LEU A 80 -4.60 7.67 -2.57
C LEU A 80 -4.65 9.02 -3.27
N VAL A 81 -4.43 10.09 -2.50
CA VAL A 81 -4.50 11.47 -2.98
C VAL A 81 -3.14 12.14 -2.84
N PRO A 82 -2.69 12.88 -3.87
CA PRO A 82 -1.44 13.62 -3.79
C PRO A 82 -1.60 14.82 -2.86
N GLU A 83 -0.56 15.14 -2.09
CA GLU A 83 -0.56 16.39 -1.34
C GLU A 83 -0.61 17.61 -2.25
N ASN A 84 -1.24 18.67 -1.77
CA ASN A 84 -1.30 19.95 -2.47
C ASN A 84 0.07 20.68 -2.48
N LYS A 85 0.93 20.42 -1.48
CA LYS A 85 2.24 21.05 -1.29
C LYS A 85 3.32 20.02 -0.95
N GLU A 86 4.57 20.40 -1.14
CA GLU A 86 5.71 19.56 -0.74
C GLU A 86 5.80 19.50 0.78
N MET A 87 6.01 18.29 1.31
CA MET A 87 6.01 18.01 2.75
C MET A 87 7.24 17.19 3.13
N TYR A 88 7.61 17.27 4.41
CA TYR A 88 8.46 16.27 5.05
C TYR A 88 7.58 15.29 5.81
N TYR A 89 7.85 13.99 5.64
CA TYR A 89 7.14 12.92 6.32
C TYR A 89 8.04 12.37 7.42
N VAL A 90 7.61 12.51 8.66
CA VAL A 90 8.31 11.99 9.83
C VAL A 90 7.49 10.86 10.40
N TYR A 91 8.08 9.68 10.43
CA TYR A 91 7.51 8.51 11.09
C TYR A 91 8.32 8.24 12.35
N ALA A 92 7.62 7.95 13.45
CA ALA A 92 8.20 7.48 14.69
C ALA A 92 7.43 6.25 15.13
N GLN A 93 8.16 5.25 15.59
CA GLN A 93 7.62 4.07 16.23
C GLN A 93 8.09 4.06 17.67
N THR A 94 7.22 3.66 18.59
CA THR A 94 7.58 3.45 19.99
C THR A 94 7.24 2.01 20.34
N MET A 95 8.24 1.24 20.76
CA MET A 95 8.12 -0.15 21.22
C MET A 95 8.59 -0.22 22.68
N ASP A 96 7.77 -0.82 23.56
CA ASP A 96 8.08 -0.95 24.99
C ASP A 96 8.48 0.38 25.67
N GLY A 97 7.89 1.49 25.21
CA GLY A 97 8.16 2.83 25.72
C GLY A 97 9.46 3.48 25.21
N ARG A 98 10.05 2.96 24.12
CA ARG A 98 11.27 3.48 23.48
C ARG A 98 11.14 3.59 21.98
#